data_AF-A0A8H4N5B5-F1
#
_entry.id   AF-A0A8H4N5B5-F1
#
_cell.length_a   1.000
_cell.length_b   1.000
_cell.length_c   1.000
_cell.angle_alpha   90.00
_cell.angle_beta   90.00
_cell.angle_gamma   90.00
#
_symmetry.space_group_name_H-M   'P 1'
#
loop_
_entity.id
_entity.type
_entity.pdbx_description
1 polymer ?
#
loop_
_entity_poly.entity_id
_entity_poly.type
_entity_poly.pdbx_seq_one_letter_code
_entity_poly.pdbx_strand_id
1 'polypeptide(L)'
;MEILTQEPVRWQSASNALLGTFWSCGGNSPTNSTTTAFASPAPADTYWGTFEEVSQYNVSLNYFERLWLAWYTYMNNDVLATGIMSFVMHEVVYFGRALPWIIIDCIPFFNKYKIQAAKIPTAKEQWQCAALVLLSHFTVELPQIWLFHPMAQFFGLETSVPFPSPLKMAYQIAIFFVLEDSWHYWTHRAMHVFPYLYKNIHKIHHHYSAPFGLAAEYASPIEVLVLGLGTVGSPILYCAITKDLHILTMYMWIVARLFQAIDAHSGYEFPWSLHHFLPFWAGADHHDTHHERFIGNYASSFRWWDYVLDTESGPEAAKRRRERKLAKAKKAQ
;
A
#
# COMPACT_ATOMS: atom_id res chain seq x y z
N MET A 1 14.74 -49.73 11.24
CA MET A 1 14.25 -48.79 10.21
C MET A 1 13.96 -47.49 10.94
N GLU A 2 14.99 -46.64 11.05
CA GLU A 2 14.90 -45.31 11.65
C GLU A 2 14.22 -44.35 10.68
N ILE A 3 13.30 -43.54 11.20
CA ILE A 3 12.71 -42.40 10.50
C ILE A 3 13.33 -41.17 11.14
N LEU A 4 14.16 -40.47 10.36
CA LEU A 4 14.83 -39.23 10.75
C LEU A 4 13.84 -38.06 10.71
N THR A 5 13.53 -37.50 11.88
CA THR A 5 12.88 -36.19 12.02
C THR A 5 13.96 -35.11 12.10
N GLN A 6 14.02 -34.22 11.11
CA GLN A 6 14.84 -33.01 11.18
C GLN A 6 14.08 -31.92 11.96
N GLU A 7 14.67 -31.42 13.04
CA GLU A 7 14.22 -30.21 13.73
C GLU A 7 14.79 -28.94 13.05
N PRO A 8 14.07 -27.80 13.11
CA PRO A 8 14.58 -26.52 12.60
C PRO A 8 15.60 -25.89 13.55
N VAL A 9 16.70 -25.40 12.96
CA VAL A 9 17.82 -24.73 13.65
C VAL A 9 17.35 -23.39 14.22
N ARG A 10 17.28 -23.30 15.56
CA ARG A 10 17.22 -22.03 16.30
C ARG A 10 18.65 -21.53 16.53
N TRP A 11 18.96 -20.33 16.03
CA TRP A 11 20.21 -19.64 16.38
C TRP A 11 20.11 -19.08 17.81
N GLN A 12 20.89 -19.64 18.73
CA GLN A 12 21.14 -19.06 20.05
C GLN A 12 22.16 -17.93 19.95
N SER A 13 21.84 -16.81 20.59
CA SER A 13 22.66 -15.61 20.72
C SER A 13 24.02 -15.90 21.36
N ALA A 14 25.11 -15.56 20.66
CA ALA A 14 26.46 -15.56 21.20
C ALA A 14 26.71 -14.25 21.98
N SER A 15 26.43 -14.27 23.28
CA SER A 15 26.91 -13.27 24.23
C SER A 15 27.87 -13.96 25.19
N ASN A 16 29.18 -13.77 24.98
CA ASN A 16 30.26 -13.76 25.97
C ASN A 16 31.62 -13.96 25.28
N ALA A 17 32.40 -12.89 25.10
CA ALA A 17 33.87 -12.93 25.15
C ALA A 17 34.48 -11.53 24.90
N LEU A 18 34.54 -10.67 25.92
CA LEU A 18 35.53 -9.58 25.95
C LEU A 18 36.02 -9.37 27.39
N LEU A 19 37.04 -10.15 27.76
CA LEU A 19 37.96 -9.84 28.85
C LEU A 19 39.39 -10.08 28.31
N GLY A 20 40.21 -9.04 28.32
CA GLY A 20 41.60 -9.11 27.87
C GLY A 20 42.29 -7.75 27.84
N THR A 21 42.65 -7.24 29.02
CA THR A 21 43.66 -6.19 29.23
C THR A 21 45.03 -6.59 28.69
N PHE A 22 45.76 -5.67 28.03
CA PHE A 22 47.23 -5.56 28.15
C PHE A 22 47.73 -4.13 27.85
N TRP A 23 48.71 -3.72 28.65
CA TRP A 23 49.45 -2.45 28.64
C TRP A 23 50.86 -2.73 28.11
N SER A 24 51.43 -1.87 27.25
CA SER A 24 52.90 -1.64 27.20
C SER A 24 53.27 -0.39 26.39
N CYS A 25 54.39 0.23 26.79
CA CYS A 25 54.95 1.52 26.40
C CYS A 25 55.79 1.51 25.09
N GLY A 26 55.85 2.69 24.45
CA GLY A 26 57.11 3.37 24.08
C GLY A 26 57.82 3.03 22.76
N GLY A 27 58.00 4.04 21.90
CA GLY A 27 58.99 4.02 20.82
C GLY A 27 58.72 5.00 19.67
N ASN A 28 59.47 6.11 19.62
CA ASN A 28 59.45 7.11 18.55
C ASN A 28 60.36 6.68 17.38
N SER A 29 59.89 6.78 16.13
CA SER A 29 60.70 7.07 14.93
C SER A 29 59.78 7.42 13.75
N PRO A 30 60.10 8.45 12.94
CA PRO A 30 59.25 8.87 11.83
C PRO A 30 59.64 8.12 10.56
N THR A 31 58.68 7.45 9.92
CA THR A 31 58.85 6.95 8.55
C THR A 31 57.71 7.48 7.67
N ASN A 32 58.10 8.16 6.61
CA ASN A 32 57.24 8.58 5.52
C ASN A 32 56.47 7.38 4.99
N SER A 33 55.15 7.39 5.15
CA SER A 33 54.26 6.47 4.48
C SER A 33 53.10 7.26 3.89
N THR A 34 52.93 7.11 2.58
CA THR A 34 51.82 7.63 1.82
C THR A 34 50.54 6.99 2.36
N THR A 35 49.81 7.73 3.19
CA THR A 35 48.55 7.27 3.79
C THR A 35 47.51 7.13 2.69
N THR A 36 47.42 5.95 2.10
CA THR A 36 46.13 5.48 1.60
C THR A 36 45.26 5.32 2.83
N ALA A 37 44.38 6.29 3.06
CA ALA A 37 43.37 6.20 4.10
C ALA A 37 42.45 5.03 3.75
N PHE A 38 42.78 3.83 4.25
CA PHE A 38 41.78 2.80 4.42
C PHE A 38 40.75 3.39 5.38
N ALA A 39 39.56 3.69 4.87
CA ALA A 39 38.43 4.05 5.71
C ALA A 39 38.33 2.96 6.78
N SER A 40 38.41 3.34 8.06
CA SER A 40 38.12 2.42 9.14
C SER A 40 36.74 1.81 8.91
N PRO A 41 36.54 0.51 9.13
CA PRO A 41 35.21 -0.10 9.07
C PRO A 41 34.24 0.74 9.91
N ALA A 42 33.03 0.98 9.40
CA ALA A 42 32.03 1.69 10.19
C ALA A 42 31.79 0.92 11.50
N PRO A 43 31.67 1.60 12.65
CA PRO A 43 31.43 0.90 13.90
C PRO A 43 30.09 0.15 13.85
N ALA A 44 30.07 -1.06 14.38
CA ALA A 44 28.97 -2.03 14.27
C ALA A 44 27.65 -1.56 14.95
N ASP A 45 27.69 -0.46 15.70
CA ASP A 45 26.53 0.21 16.30
C ASP A 45 25.77 1.11 15.32
N THR A 46 26.28 1.31 14.10
CA THR A 46 25.60 2.05 13.04
C THR A 46 24.96 1.12 12.02
N TYR A 47 23.85 1.56 11.40
CA TYR A 47 23.21 0.81 10.31
C TYR A 47 24.19 0.45 9.19
N TRP A 48 25.08 1.37 8.80
CA TRP A 48 26.05 1.11 7.74
C TRP A 48 27.15 0.14 8.18
N GLY A 49 27.57 0.15 9.45
CA GLY A 49 28.43 -0.88 10.01
C GLY A 49 27.77 -2.27 9.98
N THR A 50 26.49 -2.35 10.36
CA THR A 50 25.70 -3.60 10.22
C THR A 50 25.61 -4.04 8.76
N PHE A 51 25.41 -3.12 7.82
CA PHE A 51 25.35 -3.42 6.39
C PHE A 51 26.68 -3.94 5.84
N GLU A 52 27.80 -3.35 6.24
CA GLU A 52 29.15 -3.82 5.88
C GLU A 52 29.37 -5.25 6.38
N GLU A 53 29.05 -5.53 7.64
CA GLU A 53 29.17 -6.86 8.24
C GLU A 53 28.27 -7.89 7.53
N VAL A 54 26.98 -7.58 7.37
CA VAL A 54 26.02 -8.42 6.64
C VAL A 54 26.53 -8.70 5.22
N SER A 55 27.10 -7.70 4.55
CA SER A 55 27.60 -7.83 3.18
C SER A 55 28.85 -8.71 3.05
N GLN A 56 29.66 -8.80 4.10
CA GLN A 56 30.83 -9.69 4.12
C GLN A 56 30.44 -11.16 4.16
N TYR A 57 29.41 -11.52 4.94
CA TYR A 57 28.99 -12.91 5.12
C TYR A 57 27.90 -13.38 4.15
N ASN A 58 27.13 -12.46 3.57
CA ASN A 58 25.99 -12.79 2.68
C ASN A 58 26.27 -12.41 1.22
N VAL A 59 27.42 -12.85 0.71
CA VAL A 59 27.91 -12.50 -0.64
C VAL A 59 27.03 -13.01 -1.78
N SER A 60 26.18 -14.02 -1.52
CA SER A 60 25.22 -14.56 -2.50
C SER A 60 23.97 -13.69 -2.67
N LEU A 61 23.64 -12.86 -1.67
CA LEU A 61 22.50 -11.96 -1.73
C LEU A 61 22.78 -10.77 -2.63
N ASN A 62 21.74 -10.24 -3.27
CA ASN A 62 21.85 -8.99 -4.02
C ASN A 62 21.93 -7.77 -3.06
N TYR A 63 22.26 -6.60 -3.61
CA TYR A 63 22.45 -5.38 -2.82
C TYR A 63 21.22 -5.00 -1.96
N PHE A 64 20.01 -5.11 -2.51
CA PHE A 64 18.76 -4.76 -1.81
C PHE A 64 18.41 -5.77 -0.71
N GLU A 65 18.66 -7.06 -0.94
CA GLU A 65 18.50 -8.10 0.09
C GLU A 65 19.46 -7.87 1.26
N ARG A 66 20.69 -7.41 1.00
CA ARG A 66 21.63 -7.05 2.07
C ARG A 66 21.20 -5.82 2.85
N LEU A 67 20.68 -4.78 2.17
CA LEU A 67 20.12 -3.60 2.85
C LEU A 67 18.94 -4.01 3.74
N TRP A 68 18.07 -4.86 3.22
CA TRP A 68 16.94 -5.40 3.95
C TRP A 68 17.36 -6.21 5.17
N LEU A 69 18.28 -7.15 4.99
CA LEU A 69 18.81 -7.96 6.10
C LEU A 69 19.52 -7.08 7.14
N ALA A 70 20.30 -6.08 6.70
CA ALA A 70 20.93 -5.12 7.60
C ALA A 70 19.90 -4.31 8.40
N TRP A 71 18.76 -3.93 7.81
CA TRP A 71 17.70 -3.21 8.53
C TRP A 71 17.12 -4.03 9.66
N TYR A 72 16.71 -5.28 9.40
CA TYR A 72 16.14 -6.15 10.43
C TYR A 72 17.17 -6.48 11.53
N THR A 73 18.43 -6.73 11.15
CA THR A 73 19.53 -6.97 12.10
C THR A 73 19.82 -5.73 12.96
N TYR A 74 19.90 -4.54 12.35
CA TYR A 74 20.18 -3.27 13.04
C TYR A 74 19.06 -2.92 14.03
N MET A 75 17.80 -3.10 13.62
CA MET A 75 16.65 -2.86 14.48
C MET A 75 16.53 -3.88 15.62
N ASN A 76 17.05 -5.10 15.42
CA ASN A 76 17.02 -6.22 16.36
C ASN A 76 15.63 -6.48 17.00
N ASN A 77 14.57 -6.16 16.24
CA ASN A 77 13.18 -6.29 16.63
C ASN A 77 12.30 -6.20 15.38
N ASP A 78 11.79 -7.34 14.91
CA ASP A 78 11.04 -7.43 13.66
C ASP A 78 9.75 -6.59 13.67
N VAL A 79 9.11 -6.46 14.83
CA VAL A 79 7.90 -5.63 14.99
C VAL A 79 8.23 -4.16 14.76
N LEU A 80 9.30 -3.65 15.39
CA LEU A 80 9.75 -2.27 15.18
C LEU A 80 10.25 -2.07 13.74
N ALA A 81 11.04 -3.00 13.22
CA ALA A 81 11.60 -2.94 11.88
C ALA A 81 10.50 -2.87 10.81
N THR A 82 9.49 -3.73 10.93
CA THR A 82 8.36 -3.78 10.00
C THR A 82 7.43 -2.60 10.20
N GLY A 83 7.08 -2.26 11.44
CA GLY A 83 6.15 -1.18 11.75
C GLY A 83 6.64 0.18 11.25
N ILE A 84 7.91 0.53 11.51
CA ILE A 84 8.52 1.78 11.04
C ILE A 84 8.55 1.81 9.52
N MET A 85 9.07 0.74 8.89
CA MET A 85 9.20 0.72 7.43
C MET A 85 7.85 0.77 6.72
N SER A 86 6.86 0.03 7.22
CA SER A 86 5.50 0.00 6.68
C SER A 86 4.85 1.38 6.73
N PHE A 87 4.91 2.05 7.88
CA PHE A 87 4.31 3.37 8.05
C PHE A 87 5.03 4.43 7.20
N VAL A 88 6.36 4.47 7.23
CA VAL A 88 7.13 5.42 6.41
C VAL A 88 6.88 5.18 4.92
N MET A 89 6.85 3.92 4.47
CA MET A 89 6.53 3.59 3.07
C MET A 89 5.14 4.08 2.70
N HIS A 90 4.13 3.84 3.55
CA HIS A 90 2.77 4.31 3.34
C HIS A 90 2.70 5.82 3.16
N GLU A 91 3.24 6.58 4.12
CA GLU A 91 3.21 8.05 4.09
C GLU A 91 3.93 8.62 2.87
N VAL A 92 5.13 8.11 2.57
CA VAL A 92 5.93 8.56 1.41
C VAL A 92 5.19 8.28 0.11
N VAL A 93 4.57 7.10 -0.01
CA VAL A 93 3.88 6.70 -1.23
C VAL A 93 2.56 7.43 -1.38
N TYR A 94 1.74 7.54 -0.34
CA TYR A 94 0.44 8.20 -0.41
C TYR A 94 0.60 9.69 -0.77
N PHE A 95 1.33 10.45 0.05
CA PHE A 95 1.52 11.87 -0.21
C PHE A 95 2.37 12.11 -1.46
N GLY A 96 3.39 11.29 -1.69
CA GLY A 96 4.20 11.36 -2.91
C GLY A 96 3.40 11.13 -4.18
N ARG A 97 2.48 10.16 -4.19
CA ARG A 97 1.60 9.86 -5.34
C ARG A 97 0.52 10.92 -5.54
N ALA A 98 0.09 11.59 -4.47
CA ALA A 98 -0.85 12.71 -4.53
C ALA A 98 -0.23 13.98 -5.14
N LEU A 99 1.07 14.25 -4.92
CA LEU A 99 1.75 15.47 -5.38
C LEU A 99 1.58 15.79 -6.88
N PRO A 100 1.74 14.84 -7.84
CA PRO A 100 1.50 15.11 -9.25
C PRO A 100 0.11 15.71 -9.53
N TRP A 101 -0.91 15.25 -8.83
CA TRP A 101 -2.29 15.73 -9.01
C TRP A 101 -2.46 17.18 -8.53
N ILE A 102 -1.85 17.51 -7.39
CA ILE A 102 -1.79 18.87 -6.84
C ILE A 102 -1.08 19.83 -7.80
N ILE A 103 0.03 19.39 -8.39
CA ILE A 103 0.79 20.18 -9.38
C ILE A 103 -0.05 20.40 -10.64
N ILE A 104 -0.73 19.37 -11.12
CA ILE A 104 -1.56 19.43 -12.31
C ILE A 104 -2.77 20.35 -12.13
N ASP A 105 -3.41 20.37 -10.95
CA ASP A 105 -4.49 21.33 -10.62
C ASP A 105 -4.02 22.80 -10.73
N CYS A 106 -2.72 23.08 -10.60
CA CYS A 106 -2.13 24.42 -10.76
C CYS A 106 -1.82 24.80 -12.21
N ILE A 107 -1.96 23.90 -13.19
CA ILE A 107 -1.53 24.10 -14.58
C ILE A 107 -2.76 24.11 -15.52
N PRO A 108 -3.20 25.27 -16.04
CA PRO A 108 -4.43 25.39 -16.82
C PRO A 108 -4.54 24.49 -18.06
N PHE A 109 -3.39 24.08 -18.63
CA PHE A 109 -3.35 23.16 -19.78
C PHE A 109 -4.10 21.85 -19.51
N PHE A 110 -4.09 21.36 -18.27
CA PHE A 110 -4.72 20.08 -17.93
C PHE A 110 -6.21 20.19 -17.62
N ASN A 111 -6.78 21.39 -17.55
CA ASN A 111 -8.22 21.58 -17.27
C ASN A 111 -9.13 20.89 -18.29
N LYS A 112 -8.66 20.71 -19.54
CA LYS A 112 -9.37 19.96 -20.58
C LYS A 112 -9.59 18.48 -20.25
N TYR A 113 -8.83 17.93 -19.31
CA TYR A 113 -8.93 16.55 -18.84
C TYR A 113 -9.65 16.44 -17.49
N LYS A 114 -10.05 17.56 -16.87
CA LYS A 114 -10.78 17.54 -15.60
C LYS A 114 -12.21 17.06 -15.86
N ILE A 115 -12.67 16.04 -15.13
CA ILE A 115 -13.99 15.43 -15.34
C ILE A 115 -15.08 16.44 -14.96
N GLN A 116 -15.01 16.99 -13.74
CA GLN A 116 -15.89 18.06 -13.26
C GLN A 116 -15.18 19.42 -13.39
N ALA A 117 -15.11 19.96 -14.62
CA ALA A 117 -14.34 21.17 -14.96
C ALA A 117 -14.64 22.43 -14.11
N ALA A 118 -15.83 22.53 -13.50
CA ALA A 118 -16.21 23.66 -12.66
C ALA A 118 -15.73 23.55 -11.19
N LYS A 119 -15.12 22.41 -10.80
CA LYS A 119 -14.74 22.10 -9.42
C LYS A 119 -13.25 21.76 -9.36
N ILE A 120 -12.43 22.78 -9.09
CA ILE A 120 -10.99 22.62 -8.83
C ILE A 120 -10.79 22.87 -7.33
N PRO A 121 -10.13 21.96 -6.59
CA PRO A 121 -9.94 22.11 -5.15
C PRO A 121 -9.01 23.29 -4.85
N THR A 122 -9.42 24.15 -3.91
CA THR A 122 -8.59 25.25 -3.43
C THR A 122 -7.44 24.74 -2.57
N ALA A 123 -6.36 25.51 -2.44
CA ALA A 123 -5.23 25.17 -1.56
C ALA A 123 -5.67 24.97 -0.10
N LYS A 124 -6.69 25.72 0.35
CA LYS A 124 -7.27 25.57 1.69
C LYS A 124 -7.95 24.21 1.86
N GLU A 125 -8.75 23.79 0.89
CA GLU A 125 -9.42 22.48 0.93
C GLU A 125 -8.40 21.35 0.90
N GLN A 126 -7.38 21.45 0.05
CA GLN A 126 -6.31 20.45 0.00
C GLN A 126 -5.54 20.36 1.32
N TRP A 127 -5.23 21.49 1.96
CA TRP A 127 -4.57 21.50 3.26
C TRP A 127 -5.44 20.88 4.37
N GLN A 128 -6.73 21.24 4.40
CA GLN A 128 -7.68 20.69 5.38
C GLN A 128 -7.87 19.17 5.19
N CYS A 129 -7.96 18.72 3.94
CA CYS A 129 -8.00 17.31 3.58
C CYS A 129 -6.73 16.60 4.05
N ALA A 130 -5.56 17.09 3.66
CA ALA A 130 -4.27 16.50 4.02
C ALA A 130 -4.07 16.42 5.54
N ALA A 131 -4.44 17.46 6.29
CA ALA A 131 -4.32 17.48 7.75
C ALA A 131 -5.22 16.41 8.43
N LEU A 132 -6.44 16.22 7.93
CA LEU A 132 -7.36 15.22 8.47
C LEU A 132 -6.94 13.79 8.10
N VAL A 133 -6.48 13.61 6.86
CA VAL A 133 -5.91 12.33 6.39
C VAL A 133 -4.68 11.96 7.22
N LEU A 134 -3.73 12.88 7.39
CA LEU A 134 -2.55 12.66 8.23
C LEU A 134 -2.92 12.33 9.68
N LEU A 135 -3.90 13.04 10.25
CA LEU A 135 -4.41 12.72 11.59
C LEU A 135 -4.98 11.29 11.65
N SER A 136 -5.75 10.88 10.63
CA SER A 136 -6.28 9.52 10.52
C SER A 136 -5.17 8.48 10.41
N HIS A 137 -4.14 8.73 9.59
CA HIS A 137 -3.01 7.82 9.43
C HIS A 137 -2.30 7.56 10.77
N PHE A 138 -2.07 8.60 11.57
CA PHE A 138 -1.44 8.45 12.89
C PHE A 138 -2.35 7.84 13.97
N THR A 139 -3.66 8.08 13.90
CA THR A 139 -4.59 7.68 14.98
C THR A 139 -5.33 6.37 14.72
N VAL A 140 -5.46 5.97 13.46
CA VAL A 140 -6.23 4.80 13.02
C VAL A 140 -5.32 3.79 12.33
N GLU A 141 -4.61 4.20 11.28
CA GLU A 141 -3.84 3.27 10.44
C GLU A 141 -2.54 2.82 11.10
N LEU A 142 -1.82 3.71 11.77
CA LEU A 142 -0.58 3.39 12.47
C LEU A 142 -0.79 2.25 13.50
N PRO A 143 -1.83 2.28 14.36
CA PRO A 143 -2.19 1.11 15.17
C PRO A 143 -2.43 -0.17 14.37
N GLN A 144 -3.13 -0.10 13.23
CA GLN A 144 -3.37 -1.27 12.38
C GLN A 144 -2.07 -1.83 11.79
N ILE A 145 -1.17 -0.96 11.32
CA ILE A 145 0.15 -1.31 10.78
C ILE A 145 1.01 -1.95 11.88
N TRP A 146 0.98 -1.43 13.10
CA TRP A 146 1.77 -1.97 14.20
C TRP A 146 1.29 -3.36 14.65
N LEU A 147 -0.02 -3.57 14.61
CA LEU A 147 -0.65 -4.86 14.93
C LEU A 147 -0.58 -5.86 13.77
N PHE A 148 -0.38 -5.38 12.54
CA PHE A 148 -0.32 -6.21 11.33
C PHE A 148 0.82 -7.22 11.41
N HIS A 149 2.04 -6.79 11.73
CA HIS A 149 3.22 -7.66 11.68
C HIS A 149 3.11 -8.91 12.59
N PRO A 150 2.83 -8.79 13.91
CA PRO A 150 2.72 -9.97 14.77
C PRO A 150 1.56 -10.90 14.34
N MET A 151 0.45 -10.33 13.87
CA MET A 151 -0.67 -11.12 13.35
C MET A 151 -0.30 -11.86 12.06
N ALA A 152 0.37 -11.19 11.12
CA ALA A 152 0.76 -11.78 9.86
C ALA A 152 1.86 -12.84 10.06
N GLN A 153 2.82 -12.61 10.94
CA GLN A 153 3.82 -13.61 11.35
C GLN A 153 3.16 -14.84 11.98
N PHE A 154 2.16 -14.66 12.85
CA PHE A 154 1.38 -15.78 13.39
C PHE A 154 0.76 -16.65 12.27
N PHE A 155 0.35 -16.03 11.16
CA PHE A 155 -0.17 -16.75 9.99
C PHE A 155 0.90 -17.28 9.03
N GLY A 156 2.18 -17.00 9.24
CA GLY A 156 3.30 -17.51 8.44
C GLY A 156 3.92 -16.51 7.47
N LEU A 157 3.74 -15.20 7.69
CA LEU A 157 4.39 -14.17 6.87
C LEU A 157 5.91 -14.21 7.07
N GLU A 158 6.65 -14.28 5.96
CA GLU A 158 8.10 -14.25 5.94
C GLU A 158 8.64 -12.83 5.76
N THR A 159 9.75 -12.54 6.45
CA THR A 159 10.55 -11.32 6.31
C THR A 159 11.99 -11.60 5.87
N SER A 160 12.36 -12.88 5.77
CA SER A 160 13.70 -13.34 5.46
C SER A 160 14.03 -13.27 3.97
N VAL A 161 15.30 -13.00 3.68
CA VAL A 161 15.88 -13.08 2.34
C VAL A 161 16.26 -14.53 1.97
N PRO A 162 16.35 -14.90 0.67
CA PRO A 162 16.20 -14.05 -0.53
C PRO A 162 14.75 -13.66 -0.83
N PHE A 163 14.58 -12.58 -1.60
CA PHE A 163 13.25 -12.11 -1.97
C PHE A 163 12.50 -13.08 -2.89
N PRO A 164 11.15 -13.09 -2.86
CA PRO A 164 10.37 -13.85 -3.83
C PRO A 164 10.66 -13.40 -5.26
N SER A 165 10.51 -14.33 -6.22
CA SER A 165 10.62 -13.98 -7.63
C SER A 165 9.57 -12.92 -8.03
N PRO A 166 9.85 -12.03 -9.01
CA PRO A 166 8.89 -11.03 -9.47
C PRO A 166 7.56 -11.63 -9.94
N LEU A 167 7.60 -12.78 -10.63
CA LEU A 167 6.40 -13.48 -11.08
C LEU A 167 5.53 -13.92 -9.89
N LYS A 168 6.17 -14.40 -8.81
CA LYS A 168 5.47 -14.81 -7.60
C LYS A 168 4.73 -13.64 -6.96
N MET A 169 5.42 -12.52 -6.79
CA MET A 169 4.80 -11.30 -6.26
C MET A 169 3.66 -10.83 -7.17
N ALA A 170 3.86 -10.83 -8.49
CA ALA A 170 2.87 -10.35 -9.45
C ALA A 170 1.56 -11.15 -9.40
N TYR A 171 1.60 -12.49 -9.37
CA TYR A 171 0.36 -13.27 -9.32
C TYR A 171 -0.34 -13.13 -7.95
N GLN A 172 0.42 -13.05 -6.85
CA GLN A 172 -0.16 -12.84 -5.51
C GLN A 172 -0.85 -11.49 -5.42
N ILE A 173 -0.21 -10.43 -5.91
CA ILE A 173 -0.79 -9.08 -6.03
C ILE A 173 -2.06 -9.09 -6.88
N ALA A 174 -2.07 -9.80 -8.01
CA ALA A 174 -3.28 -9.93 -8.84
C ALA A 174 -4.44 -10.60 -8.08
N ILE A 175 -4.16 -11.63 -7.28
CA ILE A 175 -5.15 -12.26 -6.40
C ILE A 175 -5.65 -11.25 -5.35
N PHE A 176 -4.75 -10.48 -4.73
CA PHE A 176 -5.12 -9.50 -3.71
C PHE A 176 -6.01 -8.39 -4.27
N PHE A 177 -5.75 -7.92 -5.49
CA PHE A 177 -6.65 -7.00 -6.20
C PHE A 177 -8.07 -7.57 -6.31
N VAL A 178 -8.24 -8.85 -6.68
CA VAL A 178 -9.57 -9.46 -6.82
C VAL A 178 -10.27 -9.60 -5.47
N LEU A 179 -9.55 -10.04 -4.44
CA LEU A 179 -10.11 -10.25 -3.10
C LEU A 179 -10.47 -8.94 -2.42
N GLU A 180 -9.58 -7.94 -2.47
CA GLU A 180 -9.84 -6.62 -1.88
C GLU A 180 -10.94 -5.87 -2.64
N ASP A 181 -10.97 -5.92 -3.98
CA ASP A 181 -12.05 -5.30 -4.76
C ASP A 181 -13.42 -5.90 -4.42
N SER A 182 -13.46 -7.21 -4.16
CA SER A 182 -14.67 -7.90 -3.68
C SER A 182 -15.07 -7.42 -2.29
N TRP A 183 -14.14 -7.36 -1.34
CA TRP A 183 -14.41 -6.79 0.00
C TRP A 183 -14.94 -5.37 -0.11
N HIS A 184 -14.21 -4.51 -0.84
CA HIS A 184 -14.53 -3.11 -1.03
C HIS A 184 -15.93 -2.94 -1.62
N TYR A 185 -16.25 -3.62 -2.73
CA TYR A 185 -17.55 -3.48 -3.38
C TYR A 185 -18.71 -3.74 -2.42
N TRP A 186 -18.65 -4.83 -1.65
CA TRP A 186 -19.73 -5.20 -0.75
C TRP A 186 -19.83 -4.27 0.46
N THR A 187 -18.71 -3.89 1.06
CA THR A 187 -18.72 -2.95 2.20
C THR A 187 -19.16 -1.56 1.76
N HIS A 188 -18.67 -1.09 0.62
CA HIS A 188 -18.99 0.23 0.07
C HIS A 188 -20.47 0.30 -0.34
N ARG A 189 -20.98 -0.72 -1.03
CA ARG A 189 -22.40 -0.82 -1.34
C ARG A 189 -23.26 -0.87 -0.08
N ALA A 190 -22.86 -1.63 0.94
CA ALA A 190 -23.57 -1.67 2.22
C ALA A 190 -23.61 -0.27 2.87
N MET A 191 -22.48 0.44 2.85
CA MET A 191 -22.39 1.81 3.37
C MET A 191 -23.33 2.78 2.66
N HIS A 192 -23.65 2.58 1.38
CA HIS A 192 -24.67 3.36 0.67
C HIS A 192 -26.11 2.90 0.88
N VAL A 193 -26.33 1.58 0.95
CA VAL A 193 -27.69 1.00 1.03
C VAL A 193 -28.29 1.20 2.42
N PHE A 194 -27.48 1.12 3.48
CA PHE A 194 -27.96 1.27 4.85
C PHE A 194 -27.85 2.74 5.31
N PRO A 195 -28.96 3.46 5.55
CA PRO A 195 -28.92 4.90 5.85
C PRO A 195 -28.08 5.27 7.08
N TYR A 196 -28.04 4.38 8.07
CA TYR A 196 -27.22 4.56 9.27
C TYR A 196 -25.72 4.53 8.96
N LEU A 197 -25.27 3.59 8.12
CA LEU A 197 -23.86 3.52 7.71
C LEU A 197 -23.50 4.72 6.84
N TYR A 198 -24.36 5.08 5.89
CA TYR A 198 -24.12 6.25 5.05
C TYR A 198 -23.94 7.51 5.89
N LYS A 199 -24.94 7.83 6.73
CA LYS A 199 -24.97 9.09 7.48
C LYS A 199 -23.79 9.26 8.44
N ASN A 200 -23.38 8.18 9.11
CA ASN A 200 -22.42 8.25 10.22
C ASN A 200 -21.00 7.81 9.86
N ILE A 201 -20.82 7.06 8.78
CA ILE A 201 -19.52 6.49 8.40
C ILE A 201 -19.10 7.08 7.05
N HIS A 202 -19.88 6.84 6.01
CA HIS A 202 -19.43 7.06 4.62
C HIS A 202 -19.69 8.46 4.06
N LYS A 203 -20.59 9.24 4.68
CA LYS A 203 -20.88 10.61 4.24
C LYS A 203 -19.66 11.54 4.29
N ILE A 204 -18.70 11.28 5.18
CA ILE A 204 -17.46 12.06 5.27
C ILE A 204 -16.61 11.87 4.01
N HIS A 205 -16.50 10.64 3.51
CA HIS A 205 -15.83 10.34 2.25
C HIS A 205 -16.43 11.10 1.07
N HIS A 206 -17.76 11.20 1.06
CA HIS A 206 -18.54 11.97 0.09
C HIS A 206 -18.54 13.49 0.30
N HIS A 207 -17.70 14.04 1.19
CA HIS A 207 -17.62 15.48 1.40
C HIS A 207 -17.29 16.24 0.10
N TYR A 208 -16.38 15.69 -0.69
CA TYR A 208 -16.00 16.22 -2.00
C TYR A 208 -16.76 15.48 -3.11
N SER A 209 -17.78 16.15 -3.66
CA SER A 209 -18.54 15.63 -4.82
C SER A 209 -17.74 15.58 -6.12
N ALA A 210 -16.64 16.33 -6.20
CA ALA A 210 -15.57 16.15 -7.19
C ALA A 210 -14.31 15.77 -6.41
N PRO A 211 -13.92 14.49 -6.41
CA PRO A 211 -12.76 14.05 -5.66
C PRO A 211 -11.47 14.60 -6.30
N PHE A 212 -10.42 14.63 -5.49
CA PHE A 212 -9.04 14.89 -5.90
C PHE A 212 -8.12 13.92 -5.17
N GLY A 213 -6.92 13.67 -5.69
CA GLY A 213 -6.09 12.54 -5.25
C GLY A 213 -5.84 12.44 -3.73
N LEU A 214 -5.70 13.57 -3.02
CA LEU A 214 -5.54 13.59 -1.55
C LEU A 214 -6.79 13.15 -0.77
N ALA A 215 -7.97 13.19 -1.40
CA ALA A 215 -9.23 12.81 -0.78
C ALA A 215 -9.47 11.29 -0.79
N ALA A 216 -8.56 10.49 -1.38
CA ALA A 216 -8.68 9.04 -1.50
C ALA A 216 -8.86 8.34 -0.14
N GLU A 217 -8.16 8.80 0.89
CA GLU A 217 -8.26 8.29 2.27
C GLU A 217 -8.92 9.32 3.22
N TYR A 218 -9.59 10.34 2.66
CA TYR A 218 -10.41 11.25 3.44
C TYR A 218 -11.72 10.57 3.81
N ALA A 219 -11.76 9.93 4.98
CA ALA A 219 -12.89 9.13 5.41
C ALA A 219 -13.11 9.18 6.94
N SER A 220 -14.21 8.60 7.41
CA SER A 220 -14.41 8.45 8.86
C SER A 220 -13.43 7.42 9.45
N PRO A 221 -13.06 7.51 10.74
CA PRO A 221 -12.18 6.51 11.36
C PRO A 221 -12.66 5.07 11.21
N ILE A 222 -13.98 4.84 11.28
CA ILE A 222 -14.57 3.50 11.12
C ILE A 222 -14.43 3.00 9.69
N GLU A 223 -14.60 3.89 8.72
CA GLU A 223 -14.43 3.54 7.31
C GLU A 223 -12.98 3.18 7.00
N VAL A 224 -12.02 3.97 7.47
CA VAL A 224 -10.58 3.68 7.36
C VAL A 224 -10.27 2.31 7.96
N LEU A 225 -10.80 1.98 9.15
CA LEU A 225 -10.64 0.66 9.75
C LEU A 225 -11.18 -0.47 8.85
N VAL A 226 -12.40 -0.31 8.32
CA VAL A 226 -13.08 -1.33 7.49
C VAL A 226 -12.38 -1.53 6.15
N LEU A 227 -11.96 -0.45 5.49
CA LEU A 227 -11.24 -0.52 4.23
C LEU A 227 -9.82 -1.07 4.44
N GLY A 228 -9.12 -0.61 5.48
CA GLY A 228 -7.82 -1.14 5.89
C GLY A 228 -7.87 -2.65 6.18
N LEU A 229 -8.94 -3.12 6.84
CA LEU A 229 -9.17 -4.57 7.06
C LEU A 229 -9.29 -5.34 5.74
N GLY A 230 -9.91 -4.78 4.70
CA GLY A 230 -9.94 -5.39 3.37
C GLY A 230 -8.55 -5.49 2.74
N THR A 231 -7.80 -4.39 2.78
CA THR A 231 -6.47 -4.25 2.20
C THR A 231 -5.44 -5.20 2.81
N VAL A 232 -5.43 -5.35 4.14
CA VAL A 232 -4.48 -6.24 4.84
C VAL A 232 -5.05 -7.63 5.12
N GLY A 233 -6.37 -7.73 5.28
CA GLY A 233 -7.05 -9.00 5.58
C GLY A 233 -7.03 -9.97 4.40
N SER A 234 -7.14 -9.48 3.16
CA SER A 234 -7.09 -10.35 1.98
C SER A 234 -5.74 -11.09 1.85
N PRO A 235 -4.58 -10.41 1.97
CA PRO A 235 -3.30 -11.10 2.03
C PRO A 235 -3.08 -11.96 3.27
N ILE A 236 -3.57 -11.55 4.45
CA ILE A 236 -3.49 -12.38 5.66
C ILE A 236 -4.26 -13.67 5.48
N LEU A 237 -5.48 -13.61 4.92
CA LEU A 237 -6.27 -14.80 4.63
C LEU A 237 -5.55 -15.72 3.65
N TYR A 238 -4.96 -15.15 2.59
CA TYR A 238 -4.12 -15.91 1.67
C TYR A 238 -2.96 -16.60 2.41
N CYS A 239 -2.19 -15.85 3.22
CA CYS A 239 -1.08 -16.38 4.00
C CYS A 239 -1.51 -17.46 4.99
N ALA A 240 -2.66 -17.28 5.65
CA ALA A 240 -3.20 -18.27 6.59
C ALA A 240 -3.48 -19.62 5.92
N ILE A 241 -3.89 -19.61 4.65
CA ILE A 241 -4.21 -20.81 3.85
C ILE A 241 -2.94 -21.41 3.22
N THR A 242 -2.09 -20.58 2.62
CA THR A 242 -0.97 -21.05 1.78
C THR A 242 0.35 -21.17 2.53
N LYS A 243 0.50 -20.45 3.65
CA LYS A 243 1.77 -20.26 4.37
C LYS A 243 2.88 -19.72 3.47
N ASP A 244 2.50 -18.98 2.43
CA ASP A 244 3.43 -18.59 1.37
C ASP A 244 3.29 -17.12 0.99
N LEU A 245 3.68 -16.23 1.90
CA LEU A 245 3.65 -14.78 1.66
C LEU A 245 4.85 -14.10 2.31
N HIS A 246 5.51 -13.26 1.52
CA HIS A 246 6.62 -12.43 2.00
C HIS A 246 6.17 -10.97 2.16
N ILE A 247 6.65 -10.29 3.20
CA ILE A 247 6.34 -8.88 3.48
C ILE A 247 6.69 -7.93 2.31
N LEU A 248 7.71 -8.22 1.52
CA LEU A 248 8.00 -7.44 0.32
C LEU A 248 6.83 -7.46 -0.68
N THR A 249 6.17 -8.61 -0.84
CA THR A 249 4.95 -8.70 -1.67
C THR A 249 3.83 -7.86 -1.08
N MET A 250 3.70 -7.81 0.24
CA MET A 250 2.76 -6.90 0.93
C MET A 250 3.06 -5.43 0.63
N TYR A 251 4.32 -5.01 0.67
CA TYR A 251 4.66 -3.62 0.35
C TYR A 251 4.35 -3.28 -1.10
N MET A 252 4.72 -4.16 -2.04
CA MET A 252 4.40 -3.96 -3.45
C MET A 252 2.89 -3.93 -3.70
N TRP A 253 2.12 -4.77 -2.99
CA TRP A 253 0.66 -4.74 -2.99
C TRP A 253 0.10 -3.40 -2.49
N ILE A 254 0.54 -2.94 -1.32
CA ILE A 254 0.09 -1.67 -0.72
C ILE A 254 0.42 -0.51 -1.66
N VAL A 255 1.63 -0.45 -2.23
CA VAL A 255 2.00 0.57 -3.21
C VAL A 255 1.05 0.55 -4.41
N ALA A 256 0.81 -0.62 -5.01
CA ALA A 256 -0.12 -0.73 -6.14
C ALA A 256 -1.54 -0.30 -5.78
N ARG A 257 -1.99 -0.64 -4.56
CA ARG A 257 -3.31 -0.28 -4.04
C ARG A 257 -3.46 1.23 -3.83
N LEU A 258 -2.45 1.89 -3.24
CA LEU A 258 -2.43 3.34 -3.03
C LEU A 258 -2.42 4.09 -4.37
N PHE A 259 -1.61 3.63 -5.32
CA PHE A 259 -1.62 4.18 -6.68
C PHE A 259 -3.01 4.09 -7.31
N GLN A 260 -3.67 2.93 -7.20
CA GLN A 260 -5.02 2.75 -7.72
C GLN A 260 -6.03 3.69 -7.03
N ALA A 261 -6.02 3.77 -5.70
CA ALA A 261 -6.96 4.60 -4.93
C ALA A 261 -6.84 6.07 -5.33
N ILE A 262 -5.62 6.59 -5.31
CA ILE A 262 -5.33 8.00 -5.59
C ILE A 262 -5.69 8.34 -7.05
N ASP A 263 -5.43 7.42 -7.98
CA ASP A 263 -5.72 7.63 -9.39
C ASP A 263 -7.23 7.62 -9.66
N ALA A 264 -7.98 6.73 -9.02
CA ALA A 264 -9.44 6.72 -9.07
C ALA A 264 -10.07 8.00 -8.48
N HIS A 265 -9.41 8.65 -7.53
CA HIS A 265 -9.87 9.91 -6.93
C HIS A 265 -9.31 11.16 -7.62
N SER A 266 -8.44 11.03 -8.61
CA SER A 266 -7.72 12.17 -9.18
C SER A 266 -8.63 13.26 -9.78
N GLY A 267 -9.83 12.88 -10.26
CA GLY A 267 -10.75 13.77 -10.96
C GLY A 267 -10.29 14.12 -12.38
N TYR A 268 -9.37 13.34 -12.95
CA TYR A 268 -8.79 13.55 -14.27
C TYR A 268 -9.00 12.34 -15.18
N GLU A 269 -9.44 12.61 -16.41
CA GLU A 269 -9.59 11.62 -17.46
C GLU A 269 -8.64 11.93 -18.62
N PHE A 270 -7.54 11.18 -18.68
CA PHE A 270 -6.53 11.32 -19.72
C PHE A 270 -6.69 10.28 -20.83
N PRO A 271 -6.23 10.56 -22.05
CA PRO A 271 -6.17 9.57 -23.13
C PRO A 271 -5.38 8.30 -22.81
N TRP A 272 -4.53 8.33 -21.78
CA TRP A 272 -3.72 7.20 -21.30
C TRP A 272 -4.19 6.65 -19.95
N SER A 273 -5.37 7.04 -19.45
CA SER A 273 -5.97 6.41 -18.28
C SER A 273 -6.10 4.90 -18.50
N LEU A 274 -5.83 4.11 -17.46
CA LEU A 274 -5.68 2.66 -17.60
C LEU A 274 -6.94 1.95 -18.14
N HIS A 275 -8.13 2.50 -17.88
CA HIS A 275 -9.39 1.94 -18.36
C HIS A 275 -9.53 1.96 -19.90
N HIS A 276 -8.76 2.81 -20.61
CA HIS A 276 -8.71 2.79 -22.07
C HIS A 276 -7.98 1.55 -22.63
N PHE A 277 -7.09 0.94 -21.84
CA PHE A 277 -6.34 -0.27 -22.22
C PHE A 277 -6.88 -1.54 -21.56
N LEU A 278 -7.45 -1.40 -20.36
CA LEU A 278 -8.10 -2.46 -19.59
C LEU A 278 -9.55 -2.05 -19.32
N PRO A 279 -10.52 -2.36 -20.22
CA PRO A 279 -11.88 -1.81 -20.15
C PRO A 279 -12.67 -2.15 -18.89
N PHE A 280 -12.27 -3.19 -18.16
CA PHE A 280 -12.87 -3.58 -16.89
C PHE A 280 -12.25 -2.85 -15.68
N TRP A 281 -11.22 -2.01 -15.87
CA TRP A 281 -10.64 -1.19 -14.82
C TRP A 281 -11.56 -0.02 -14.47
N ALA A 282 -11.82 0.16 -13.18
CA ALA A 282 -12.53 1.32 -12.66
C ALA A 282 -11.51 2.46 -12.48
N GLY A 283 -11.57 3.44 -13.40
CA GLY A 283 -10.72 4.63 -13.38
C GLY A 283 -11.38 5.80 -12.67
N ALA A 284 -10.77 6.98 -12.83
CA ALA A 284 -11.30 8.22 -12.29
C ALA A 284 -12.72 8.52 -12.79
N ASP A 285 -13.04 8.25 -14.06
CA ASP A 285 -14.39 8.40 -14.61
C ASP A 285 -15.47 7.64 -13.82
N HIS A 286 -15.15 6.41 -13.41
CA HIS A 286 -16.09 5.53 -12.71
C HIS A 286 -16.36 6.08 -11.30
N HIS A 287 -15.30 6.44 -10.59
CA HIS A 287 -15.40 6.87 -9.20
C HIS A 287 -15.82 8.34 -9.05
N ASP A 288 -15.43 9.21 -9.98
CA ASP A 288 -15.92 10.59 -10.03
C ASP A 288 -17.44 10.64 -10.25
N THR A 289 -17.97 9.79 -11.16
CA THR A 289 -19.43 9.64 -11.34
C THR A 289 -20.13 9.15 -10.06
N HIS A 290 -19.46 8.31 -9.28
CA HIS A 290 -19.94 7.85 -7.98
C HIS A 290 -20.06 9.01 -6.97
N HIS A 291 -19.00 9.81 -6.81
CA HIS A 291 -18.99 10.99 -5.93
C HIS A 291 -19.94 12.11 -6.38
N GLU A 292 -20.17 12.25 -7.70
CA GLU A 292 -21.14 13.21 -8.24
C GLU A 292 -22.58 12.85 -7.84
N ARG A 293 -22.91 11.55 -7.89
CA ARG A 293 -24.30 11.07 -7.85
C ARG A 293 -24.69 10.40 -6.53
N PHE A 294 -23.71 10.02 -5.71
CA PHE A 294 -23.87 9.30 -4.44
C PHE A 294 -24.61 7.95 -4.58
N ILE A 295 -24.67 7.38 -5.79
CA ILE A 295 -25.36 6.12 -6.10
C ILE A 295 -24.68 5.39 -7.25
N GLY A 296 -24.61 4.06 -7.12
CA GLY A 296 -23.98 3.17 -8.09
C GLY A 296 -22.46 3.30 -8.15
N ASN A 297 -21.80 2.58 -9.05
CA ASN A 297 -20.34 2.62 -9.23
C ASN A 297 -19.57 2.32 -7.92
N TYR A 298 -19.94 1.26 -7.21
CA TYR A 298 -19.40 0.93 -5.88
C TYR A 298 -18.05 0.20 -5.92
N ALA A 299 -17.65 -0.34 -7.08
CA ALA A 299 -16.38 -1.05 -7.19
C ALA A 299 -15.18 -0.10 -7.13
N SER A 300 -14.07 -0.55 -6.55
CA SER A 300 -12.87 0.27 -6.42
C SER A 300 -11.94 0.11 -7.61
N SER A 301 -11.54 -1.12 -7.92
CA SER A 301 -10.53 -1.44 -8.93
C SER A 301 -11.13 -1.96 -10.23
N PHE A 302 -12.20 -2.76 -10.15
CA PHE A 302 -12.77 -3.44 -11.32
C PHE A 302 -14.27 -3.23 -11.47
N ARG A 303 -14.71 -2.82 -12.65
CA ARG A 303 -16.12 -2.54 -12.95
C ARG A 303 -17.04 -3.78 -12.95
N TRP A 304 -16.49 -4.99 -12.82
CA TRP A 304 -17.26 -6.22 -12.97
C TRP A 304 -18.41 -6.35 -11.98
N TRP A 305 -18.25 -5.89 -10.74
CA TRP A 305 -19.27 -6.07 -9.72
C TRP A 305 -20.46 -5.16 -10.01
N ASP A 306 -20.17 -3.91 -10.39
CA ASP A 306 -21.18 -2.97 -10.84
C ASP A 306 -21.89 -3.44 -12.11
N TYR A 307 -21.15 -4.03 -13.05
CA TYR A 307 -21.71 -4.57 -14.28
C TYR A 307 -22.63 -5.78 -14.00
N VAL A 308 -22.15 -6.77 -13.24
CA VAL A 308 -22.87 -8.02 -12.94
C VAL A 308 -24.14 -7.75 -12.14
N LEU A 309 -24.09 -6.80 -11.19
CA LEU A 309 -25.20 -6.49 -10.30
C LEU A 309 -26.06 -5.31 -10.79
N ASP A 310 -25.80 -4.81 -12.00
CA ASP A 310 -26.46 -3.65 -12.62
C ASP A 310 -26.47 -2.39 -11.73
N THR A 311 -25.38 -2.15 -11.00
CA THR A 311 -25.19 -0.99 -10.12
C THR A 311 -24.36 0.12 -10.75
N GLU A 312 -24.00 0.06 -12.03
CA GLU A 312 -23.38 1.20 -12.71
C GLU A 312 -24.34 2.42 -12.74
N SER A 313 -23.86 3.61 -12.40
CA SER A 313 -24.52 4.90 -12.55
C SER A 313 -24.00 5.65 -13.78
N GLY A 314 -24.44 6.88 -14.00
CA GLY A 314 -24.14 7.63 -15.22
C GLY A 314 -25.23 7.56 -16.31
N PRO A 315 -25.17 8.46 -17.30
CA PRO A 315 -26.16 8.54 -18.38
C PRO A 315 -26.11 7.30 -19.28
N GLU A 316 -24.92 6.77 -19.55
CA GLU A 316 -24.74 5.57 -20.37
C GLU A 316 -25.36 4.34 -19.71
N ALA A 317 -25.16 4.13 -18.41
CA ALA A 317 -25.79 3.02 -17.69
C ALA A 317 -27.33 3.15 -17.68
N ALA A 318 -27.86 4.36 -17.49
CA ALA A 318 -29.30 4.62 -17.56
C ALA A 318 -29.87 4.32 -18.95
N LYS A 319 -29.17 4.72 -20.02
CA LYS A 319 -29.52 4.42 -21.41
C LYS A 319 -29.52 2.91 -21.67
N ARG A 320 -28.45 2.19 -21.30
CA ARG A 320 -28.37 0.72 -21.41
C ARG A 320 -29.54 0.03 -20.70
N ARG A 321 -29.87 0.45 -19.47
CA ARG A 321 -31.03 -0.09 -18.73
C ARG A 321 -32.35 0.16 -19.45
N ARG A 322 -32.56 1.36 -19.99
CA ARG A 322 -33.77 1.70 -20.77
C ARG A 322 -33.89 0.84 -22.03
N GLU A 323 -32.81 0.70 -22.79
CA GLU A 323 -32.78 -0.12 -24.01
C GLU A 323 -33.05 -1.60 -23.71
N ARG A 324 -32.43 -2.16 -22.65
CA ARG A 324 -32.73 -3.54 -22.21
C ARG A 324 -34.20 -3.72 -21.82
N LYS A 325 -34.81 -2.76 -21.12
CA LYS A 325 -36.24 -2.79 -20.77
C LYS A 325 -37.13 -2.76 -22.02
N LEU A 326 -36.84 -1.88 -22.98
CA LEU A 326 -37.58 -1.79 -24.24
C LEU A 326 -37.46 -3.07 -25.07
N ALA A 327 -36.27 -3.65 -25.17
CA ALA A 327 -36.04 -4.91 -25.88
C ALA A 327 -36.80 -6.08 -25.25
N LYS A 328 -36.85 -6.15 -23.91
CA LYS A 328 -37.65 -7.16 -23.20
C LYS A 328 -39.15 -6.98 -23.44
N ALA A 329 -39.65 -5.74 -23.42
CA ALA A 329 -41.06 -5.45 -23.70
C ALA A 329 -41.46 -5.85 -25.13
N LYS A 330 -40.60 -5.58 -26.12
CA LYS A 330 -40.83 -5.98 -27.52
C LYS A 330 -40.83 -7.50 -27.76
N LYS A 331 -40.11 -8.27 -26.93
CA LYS A 331 -40.10 -9.74 -27.01
C LYS A 331 -41.29 -10.39 -26.31
N ALA A 332 -41.97 -9.65 -25.43
CA ALA A 332 -43.14 -10.12 -24.70
C ALA A 332 -44.46 -9.76 -25.41
N GLN A 333 -44.39 -8.92 -26.44
CA GLN A 333 -45.42 -8.68 -27.45
C GLN A 333 -45.20 -9.64 -28.61
#